data_AF-A0A8T4KU57-F1
#
_entry.id   AF-A0A8T4KU57-F1
#
_cell.length_a   1.000
_cell.length_b   1.000
_cell.length_c   1.000
_cell.angle_alpha   90.00
_cell.angle_beta   90.00
_cell.angle_gamma   90.00
#
_symmetry.space_group_name_H-M   'P 1'
#
loop_
_entity.id
_entity.type
_entity.pdbx_description
1 polymer ?
#
loop_
_entity_poly.entity_id
_entity_poly.type
_entity_poly.pdbx_seq_one_letter_code
_entity_poly.pdbx_strand_id
1 'polypeptide(L)'
;MPKKTKQKRRKKLKLRIGVLQCVFVISLLCWALGVFVGANSIAAFSLIELSANPALNLLLLTASVFIFSLLFFGSSAPLILFFVGIMQGKAFLGAPLEVIAGAIPLFIAAYAALVAGRYLYADFRGTGNFFAHKREMIALFGISIIAAVVIGAAS
;
A
#
# COMPACT_ATOMS: atom_id res chain seq x y z
N MET A 1 17.03 39.35 -5.22
CA MET A 1 17.61 38.04 -5.62
C MET A 1 16.74 36.82 -5.21
N PRO A 2 15.66 36.43 -5.94
CA PRO A 2 14.81 35.28 -5.55
C PRO A 2 14.73 34.10 -6.55
N LYS A 3 15.41 34.14 -7.70
CA LYS A 3 15.24 33.10 -8.76
C LYS A 3 15.93 31.75 -8.43
N LYS A 4 17.10 31.75 -7.77
CA LYS A 4 17.87 30.52 -7.47
C LYS A 4 17.18 29.60 -6.44
N THR A 5 16.44 30.16 -5.48
CA THR A 5 15.70 29.40 -4.45
C THR A 5 14.46 28.68 -5.00
N LYS A 6 13.74 29.28 -5.96
CA LYS A 6 12.59 28.62 -6.62
C LYS A 6 13.03 27.41 -7.47
N GLN A 7 14.17 27.51 -8.16
CA GLN A 7 14.67 26.42 -9.01
C GLN A 7 15.15 25.20 -8.19
N LYS A 8 15.80 25.42 -7.05
CA LYS A 8 16.25 24.36 -6.13
C LYS A 8 15.06 23.61 -5.50
N ARG A 9 13.98 24.33 -5.12
CA ARG A 9 12.73 23.72 -4.62
C ARG A 9 12.04 22.86 -5.68
N ARG A 10 11.96 23.32 -6.94
CA ARG A 10 11.36 22.54 -8.04
C ARG A 10 12.11 21.24 -8.34
N LYS A 11 13.45 21.27 -8.36
CA LYS A 11 14.26 20.04 -8.55
C LYS A 11 14.05 19.03 -7.41
N LYS A 12 14.00 19.49 -6.15
CA LYS A 12 13.77 18.63 -4.98
C LYS A 12 12.36 18.00 -4.98
N LEU A 13 11.36 18.73 -5.45
CA LEU A 13 9.99 18.22 -5.60
C LEU A 13 9.90 17.12 -6.68
N LYS A 14 10.48 17.35 -7.87
CA LYS A 14 10.51 16.35 -8.95
C LYS A 14 11.19 15.05 -8.53
N LEU A 15 12.30 15.14 -7.80
CA LEU A 15 13.00 13.96 -7.28
C LEU A 15 12.13 13.15 -6.30
N ARG A 16 11.39 13.83 -5.41
CA ARG A 16 10.50 13.17 -4.44
C ARG A 16 9.35 12.43 -5.12
N ILE A 17 8.77 13.02 -6.17
CA ILE A 17 7.71 12.40 -6.96
C ILE A 17 8.26 11.17 -7.70
N GLY A 18 9.44 11.29 -8.33
CA GLY A 18 10.07 10.17 -9.03
C GLY A 18 10.35 8.97 -8.12
N VAL A 19 10.90 9.20 -6.92
CA VAL A 19 11.14 8.10 -5.95
C VAL A 19 9.83 7.43 -5.53
N LEU A 20 8.76 8.22 -5.33
CA LEU A 20 7.45 7.71 -4.96
C LEU A 20 6.86 6.82 -6.07
N GLN A 21 6.98 7.26 -7.33
CA GLN A 21 6.56 6.50 -8.50
C GLN A 21 7.36 5.20 -8.66
N CYS A 22 8.68 5.24 -8.45
CA CYS A 22 9.50 4.02 -8.50
C CYS A 22 9.05 2.98 -7.46
N VAL A 23 8.81 3.41 -6.21
CA VAL A 23 8.34 2.47 -5.18
C VAL A 23 6.97 1.91 -5.53
N PHE A 24 6.06 2.73 -6.06
CA PHE A 24 4.75 2.26 -6.50
C PHE A 24 4.85 1.23 -7.63
N VAL A 25 5.68 1.47 -8.65
CA VAL A 25 5.89 0.52 -9.75
C VAL A 25 6.52 -0.78 -9.24
N ILE A 26 7.51 -0.71 -8.37
CA ILE A 26 8.13 -1.91 -7.78
C ILE A 26 7.10 -2.69 -6.95
N SER A 27 6.29 -2.00 -6.14
CA SER A 27 5.18 -2.61 -5.39
C SER A 27 4.16 -3.30 -6.29
N LEU A 28 3.82 -2.69 -7.43
CA LEU A 28 2.90 -3.28 -8.41
C LEU A 28 3.48 -4.55 -9.04
N LEU A 29 4.74 -4.49 -9.46
CA LEU A 29 5.45 -5.65 -10.02
C LEU A 29 5.60 -6.76 -8.99
N CYS A 30 5.93 -6.44 -7.74
CA CYS A 30 5.99 -7.39 -6.65
C CYS A 30 4.64 -8.05 -6.40
N TRP A 31 3.55 -7.29 -6.35
CA TRP A 31 2.21 -7.87 -6.22
C TRP A 31 1.88 -8.82 -7.38
N ALA A 32 2.08 -8.38 -8.63
CA ALA A 32 1.78 -9.18 -9.81
C ALA A 32 2.62 -10.47 -9.87
N LEU A 33 3.92 -10.39 -9.54
CA LEU A 33 4.78 -11.56 -9.41
C LEU A 33 4.31 -12.48 -8.28
N GLY A 34 3.85 -11.92 -7.16
CA GLY A 34 3.26 -12.67 -6.07
C GLY A 34 2.03 -13.46 -6.53
N VAL A 35 1.09 -12.79 -7.22
CA VAL A 35 -0.11 -13.43 -7.80
C VAL A 35 0.28 -14.56 -8.74
N PHE A 36 1.24 -14.32 -9.64
CA PHE A 36 1.74 -15.36 -10.55
C PHE A 36 2.30 -16.57 -9.79
N VAL A 37 3.15 -16.34 -8.78
CA VAL A 37 3.72 -17.40 -7.95
C VAL A 37 2.61 -18.15 -7.19
N GLY A 38 1.65 -17.44 -6.61
CA GLY A 38 0.52 -18.03 -5.86
C GLY A 38 -0.45 -18.83 -6.74
N ALA A 39 -0.67 -18.40 -7.98
CA ALA A 39 -1.53 -19.11 -8.93
C ALA A 39 -0.90 -20.42 -9.42
N ASN A 40 0.44 -20.48 -9.48
CA ASN A 40 1.20 -21.64 -9.98
C ASN A 40 1.76 -22.54 -8.86
N SER A 41 1.56 -22.21 -7.59
CA SER A 41 2.09 -22.98 -6.46
C SER A 41 1.10 -24.04 -5.96
N ILE A 42 1.60 -25.25 -5.70
CA ILE A 42 0.82 -26.37 -5.13
C ILE A 42 0.49 -26.08 -3.65
N ALA A 43 1.43 -25.45 -2.94
CA ALA A 43 1.28 -24.95 -1.58
C ALA A 43 0.71 -23.52 -1.58
N ALA A 44 -0.50 -23.35 -2.10
CA ALA A 44 -1.15 -22.06 -1.88
C ALA A 44 -1.50 -21.95 -0.40
N PHE A 45 -0.92 -20.93 0.23
CA PHE A 45 -1.43 -20.42 1.49
C PHE A 45 -2.80 -19.80 1.19
N SER A 46 -3.86 -20.59 1.34
CA SER A 46 -5.20 -20.05 1.61
C SER A 46 -5.17 -19.49 3.02
N LEU A 47 -4.49 -18.36 3.18
CA LEU A 47 -4.50 -17.62 4.43
C LEU A 47 -5.92 -17.04 4.58
N ILE A 48 -6.73 -17.90 5.19
CA ILE A 48 -7.82 -17.63 6.09
C ILE A 48 -9.14 -17.23 5.40
N GLU A 49 -10.10 -18.16 5.47
CA GLU A 49 -11.54 -17.88 5.51
C GLU A 49 -11.85 -17.05 6.78
N LEU A 50 -11.27 -15.85 6.93
CA LEU A 50 -11.25 -15.13 8.22
C LEU A 50 -12.61 -14.51 8.58
N SER A 51 -13.58 -14.62 7.69
CA SER A 51 -15.01 -14.49 7.97
C SER A 51 -15.78 -14.85 6.70
N ALA A 52 -17.06 -15.19 6.87
CA ALA A 52 -18.01 -15.28 5.75
C ALA A 52 -18.23 -13.94 5.02
N ASN A 53 -17.63 -12.83 5.50
CA ASN A 53 -17.84 -11.49 4.97
C ASN A 53 -16.60 -10.99 4.19
N PRO A 54 -16.66 -10.92 2.84
CA PRO A 54 -15.54 -10.46 2.02
C PRO A 54 -15.09 -9.03 2.33
N ALA A 55 -16.00 -8.14 2.73
CA ALA A 55 -15.66 -6.77 3.13
C ALA A 55 -14.78 -6.71 4.37
N LEU A 56 -15.05 -7.57 5.36
CA LEU A 56 -14.27 -7.62 6.60
C LEU A 56 -12.87 -8.17 6.33
N ASN A 57 -12.77 -9.21 5.50
CA ASN A 57 -11.48 -9.79 5.10
C ASN A 57 -10.62 -8.76 4.36
N LEU A 58 -11.20 -8.02 3.41
CA LEU A 58 -10.49 -6.99 2.65
C LEU A 58 -10.09 -5.81 3.54
N LEU A 59 -10.92 -5.43 4.50
CA LEU A 59 -10.62 -4.38 5.49
C LEU A 59 -9.44 -4.77 6.38
N LEU A 60 -9.44 -5.99 6.94
CA LEU A 60 -8.35 -6.51 7.77
C LEU A 60 -7.05 -6.61 6.99
N LEU A 61 -7.11 -7.06 5.73
CA LEU A 61 -5.94 -7.13 4.86
C LEU A 61 -5.38 -5.72 4.58
N THR A 62 -6.26 -4.76 4.28
CA THR A 62 -5.91 -3.35 4.05
C THR A 62 -5.24 -2.72 5.28
N ALA A 63 -5.82 -2.94 6.47
CA ALA A 63 -5.26 -2.47 7.74
C ALA A 63 -3.90 -3.11 8.02
N SER A 64 -3.76 -4.41 7.77
CA SER A 64 -2.51 -5.15 7.96
C SER A 64 -1.41 -4.62 7.03
N VAL A 65 -1.71 -4.43 5.74
CA VAL A 65 -0.77 -3.84 4.78
C VAL A 65 -0.32 -2.45 5.23
N PHE A 66 -1.24 -1.61 5.71
CA PHE A 66 -0.90 -0.30 6.24
C PHE A 66 0.05 -0.40 7.45
N ILE A 67 -0.30 -1.20 8.46
CA ILE A 67 0.46 -1.32 9.71
C ILE A 67 1.86 -1.90 9.43
N PHE A 68 1.95 -3.03 8.71
CA PHE A 68 3.24 -3.65 8.40
C PHE A 68 4.11 -2.77 7.49
N SER A 69 3.51 -2.02 6.57
CA SER A 69 4.27 -1.06 5.76
C SER A 69 4.77 0.10 6.62
N LEU A 70 3.96 0.59 7.55
CA LEU A 70 4.29 1.72 8.41
C LEU A 70 5.43 1.39 9.39
N LEU A 71 5.44 0.18 9.96
CA LEU A 71 6.48 -0.29 10.89
C LEU A 71 7.90 -0.17 10.31
N PHE A 72 8.04 -0.33 8.99
CA PHE A 72 9.32 -0.20 8.29
C PHE A 72 9.41 1.06 7.43
N PHE A 73 8.72 2.14 7.84
CA PHE A 73 8.73 3.45 7.17
C PHE A 73 8.34 3.41 5.68
N GLY A 74 7.54 2.43 5.28
CA GLY A 74 7.11 2.19 3.89
C GLY A 74 8.10 1.41 3.02
N SER A 75 9.28 1.05 3.54
CA SER A 75 10.29 0.33 2.76
C SER A 75 9.91 -1.14 2.48
N SER A 76 9.12 -1.74 3.36
CA SER A 76 8.64 -3.13 3.25
C SER A 76 7.43 -3.30 2.33
N ALA A 77 6.83 -2.20 1.83
CA ALA A 77 5.60 -2.25 1.04
C ALA A 77 5.67 -3.20 -0.18
N PRO A 78 6.76 -3.24 -0.98
CA PRO A 78 6.85 -4.20 -2.08
C PRO A 78 6.86 -5.66 -1.61
N LEU A 79 7.58 -5.97 -0.53
CA LEU A 79 7.68 -7.32 0.02
C LEU A 79 6.32 -7.78 0.57
N ILE A 80 5.62 -6.92 1.31
CA ILE A 80 4.27 -7.19 1.82
C ILE A 80 3.31 -7.47 0.67
N LEU A 81 3.32 -6.61 -0.36
CA LEU A 81 2.45 -6.76 -1.52
C LEU A 81 2.77 -8.02 -2.35
N PHE A 82 4.03 -8.47 -2.38
CA PHE A 82 4.38 -9.77 -2.95
C PHE A 82 3.72 -10.93 -2.19
N PHE A 83 3.80 -10.96 -0.86
CA PHE A 83 3.16 -12.02 -0.06
C PHE A 83 1.64 -11.99 -0.16
N VAL A 84 1.04 -10.79 -0.15
CA VAL A 84 -0.39 -10.60 -0.42
C VAL A 84 -0.77 -11.14 -1.81
N GLY A 85 0.06 -10.87 -2.83
CA GLY A 85 -0.13 -11.43 -4.16
C GLY A 85 -0.12 -12.96 -4.15
N ILE A 86 0.84 -13.58 -3.45
CA ILE A 86 0.89 -15.05 -3.30
C ILE A 86 -0.40 -15.59 -2.69
N MET A 87 -0.92 -14.94 -1.64
CA MET A 87 -2.17 -15.34 -0.99
C MET A 87 -3.39 -15.24 -1.93
N GLN A 88 -3.42 -14.22 -2.78
CA GLN A 88 -4.52 -13.98 -3.73
C GLN A 88 -4.40 -14.81 -5.01
N GLY A 89 -3.26 -15.46 -5.26
CA GLY A 89 -2.97 -16.15 -6.52
C GLY A 89 -3.98 -17.22 -6.90
N LYS A 90 -4.48 -18.02 -5.95
CA LYS A 90 -5.55 -19.00 -6.22
C LYS A 90 -6.90 -18.33 -6.53
N ALA A 91 -7.26 -17.29 -5.76
CA ALA A 91 -8.49 -16.54 -6.00
C ALA A 91 -8.50 -15.89 -7.39
N PHE A 92 -7.32 -15.49 -7.89
CA PHE A 92 -7.16 -14.88 -9.21
C PHE A 92 -7.57 -15.83 -10.35
N LEU A 93 -7.42 -17.15 -10.18
CA LEU A 93 -7.83 -18.12 -11.20
C LEU A 93 -9.36 -18.25 -11.32
N GLY A 94 -10.09 -18.02 -10.22
CA GLY A 94 -11.55 -18.10 -10.19
C GLY A 94 -12.24 -16.77 -10.48
N ALA A 95 -11.74 -15.68 -9.87
CA ALA A 95 -12.34 -14.35 -9.93
C ALA A 95 -11.25 -13.26 -10.10
N PRO A 96 -10.63 -13.13 -11.29
CA PRO A 96 -9.51 -12.21 -11.50
C PRO A 96 -9.89 -10.74 -11.31
N LEU A 97 -11.12 -10.35 -11.69
CA LEU A 97 -11.60 -8.98 -11.56
C LEU A 97 -11.76 -8.56 -10.09
N GLU A 98 -12.29 -9.44 -9.24
CA GLU A 98 -12.43 -9.20 -7.81
C GLU A 98 -11.07 -9.05 -7.13
N VAL A 99 -10.08 -9.87 -7.51
CA VAL A 99 -8.71 -9.77 -7.00
C VAL A 99 -8.04 -8.46 -7.42
N ILE A 100 -8.22 -8.03 -8.68
CA ILE A 100 -7.69 -6.74 -9.15
C ILE A 100 -8.36 -5.58 -8.42
N ALA A 101 -9.69 -5.62 -8.26
CA ALA A 101 -10.42 -4.60 -7.52
C ALA A 101 -9.97 -4.56 -6.05
N GLY A 102 -9.84 -5.74 -5.42
CA GLY A 102 -9.34 -5.90 -4.05
C GLY A 102 -7.91 -5.41 -3.85
N ALA A 103 -7.08 -5.36 -4.90
CA ALA A 103 -5.74 -4.80 -4.80
C ALA A 103 -5.74 -3.26 -4.61
N ILE A 104 -6.75 -2.56 -5.13
CA ILE A 104 -6.85 -1.08 -5.07
C ILE A 104 -6.68 -0.53 -3.64
N PRO A 105 -7.50 -0.95 -2.65
CA PRO A 105 -7.35 -0.45 -1.28
C PRO A 105 -5.99 -0.80 -0.67
N LEU A 106 -5.40 -1.94 -1.04
CA LEU A 106 -4.08 -2.37 -0.55
C LEU A 106 -2.97 -1.44 -1.05
N PHE A 107 -3.03 -1.02 -2.33
CA PHE A 107 -2.10 -0.04 -2.89
C PHE A 107 -2.26 1.34 -2.26
N ILE A 108 -3.50 1.79 -2.01
CA ILE A 108 -3.76 3.06 -1.31
C ILE A 108 -3.23 3.00 0.12
N ALA A 109 -3.45 1.89 0.83
CA ALA A 109 -2.93 1.66 2.18
C ALA A 109 -1.40 1.63 2.22
N ALA A 110 -0.74 0.91 1.31
CA ALA A 110 0.71 0.89 1.20
C ALA A 110 1.27 2.28 0.91
N TYR A 111 0.62 3.04 0.03
CA TYR A 111 1.00 4.42 -0.27
C TYR A 111 0.82 5.34 0.95
N ALA A 112 -0.31 5.25 1.65
CA ALA A 112 -0.57 6.00 2.87
C ALA A 112 0.49 5.71 3.94
N ALA A 113 0.85 4.43 4.13
CA ALA A 113 1.88 4.00 5.05
C ALA A 113 3.27 4.50 4.66
N LEU A 114 3.57 4.59 3.36
CA LEU A 114 4.85 5.14 2.88
C LEU A 114 4.95 6.65 3.12
N VAL A 115 3.87 7.39 2.90
CA VAL A 115 3.81 8.83 3.23
C VAL A 115 3.95 9.04 4.74
N ALA A 116 3.17 8.31 5.53
CA ALA A 116 3.22 8.37 7.00
C ALA A 116 4.60 7.94 7.53
N GLY A 117 5.17 6.88 6.99
CA GLY A 117 6.50 6.35 7.35
C GLY A 117 7.62 7.36 7.09
N ARG A 118 7.55 8.13 6.00
CA ARG A 118 8.50 9.23 5.75
C ARG A 118 8.41 10.34 6.79
N TYR A 119 7.20 10.70 7.21
CA TYR A 119 7.01 11.70 8.26
C TYR A 119 7.50 11.17 9.61
N LEU A 120 7.22 9.90 9.92
CA LEU A 120 7.67 9.24 11.14
C LEU A 120 9.21 9.17 11.18
N TYR A 121 9.84 8.85 10.06
CA TYR A 121 11.28 8.84 9.92
C TYR A 121 11.91 10.24 10.10
N ALA A 122 11.28 11.28 9.57
CA ALA A 122 11.75 12.65 9.72
C ALA A 122 11.65 13.14 11.17
N ASP A 123 10.61 12.71 11.89
CA ASP A 123 10.38 12.95 13.32
C ASP A 123 11.44 12.25 14.17
N PHE A 124 11.70 10.96 13.92
CA PHE A 124 12.80 10.22 14.57
C PHE A 124 14.18 10.86 14.36
N ARG A 125 14.40 11.52 13.23
CA ARG A 125 15.65 12.25 12.95
C ARG A 125 15.65 13.69 13.49
N GLY A 126 14.60 14.15 14.17
CA GLY A 126 14.48 15.51 14.69
C GLY A 126 14.39 16.59 13.60
N THR A 127 14.06 16.22 12.36
CA THR A 127 14.03 17.12 11.19
C THR A 127 12.61 17.55 10.79
N GLY A 128 11.59 17.06 11.48
CA GLY A 128 10.18 17.33 11.20
C GLY A 128 9.29 16.96 12.38
N ASN A 129 7.97 17.07 12.21
CA ASN A 129 6.98 16.68 13.20
C ASN A 129 5.94 15.77 12.52
N PHE A 130 5.84 14.52 12.99
CA PHE A 130 4.89 13.54 12.45
C PHE A 130 3.41 13.99 12.61
N PHE A 131 3.06 14.52 13.78
CA PHE A 131 1.70 14.89 14.12
C PHE A 131 1.20 16.13 13.37
N ALA A 132 2.10 16.93 12.80
CA ALA A 132 1.73 18.04 11.93
C ALA A 132 0.96 17.58 10.68
N HIS A 133 1.20 16.35 10.23
CA HIS A 133 0.60 15.76 9.02
C HIS A 133 -0.55 14.78 9.30
N LYS A 134 -1.06 14.72 10.54
CA LYS A 134 -2.09 13.75 10.96
C LYS A 134 -3.34 13.75 10.08
N ARG A 135 -3.77 14.93 9.61
CA ARG A 135 -4.96 15.06 8.75
C ARG A 135 -4.77 14.38 7.40
N GLU A 136 -3.60 14.56 6.78
CA GLU A 136 -3.27 13.92 5.50
C GLU A 136 -3.21 12.40 5.65
N MET A 137 -2.61 11.92 6.74
CA MET A 137 -2.49 10.49 7.02
C MET A 137 -3.85 9.83 7.28
N ILE A 138 -4.69 10.45 8.11
CA ILE A 138 -6.05 9.97 8.39
C ILE A 138 -6.90 9.99 7.12
N ALA A 139 -6.78 11.02 6.28
CA ALA A 139 -7.52 11.09 5.02
C ALA A 139 -7.10 9.96 4.06
N LEU A 140 -5.79 9.75 3.85
CA LEU A 140 -5.31 8.70 2.95
C LEU A 140 -5.66 7.29 3.45
N PHE A 141 -5.49 7.04 4.75
CA PHE A 141 -5.88 5.77 5.34
C PHE A 141 -7.40 5.57 5.31
N GLY A 142 -8.18 6.61 5.63
CA GLY A 142 -9.63 6.59 5.54
C GLY A 142 -10.13 6.26 4.14
N ILE A 143 -9.52 6.83 3.09
CA ILE A 143 -9.82 6.48 1.69
C ILE A 143 -9.55 5.00 1.42
N SER A 144 -8.43 4.44 1.91
CA SER A 144 -8.16 3.00 1.74
C SER A 144 -9.19 2.11 2.42
N ILE A 145 -9.66 2.50 3.62
CA ILE A 145 -10.69 1.76 4.35
C ILE A 145 -12.04 1.84 3.65
N ILE A 146 -12.45 3.04 3.19
CA ILE A 146 -13.70 3.19 2.42
C ILE A 146 -13.65 2.36 1.14
N ALA A 147 -12.53 2.41 0.40
CA ALA A 147 -12.35 1.60 -0.80
C ALA A 147 -12.43 0.09 -0.49
N ALA A 148 -11.84 -0.36 0.62
CA ALA A 148 -11.91 -1.76 1.04
C ALA A 148 -13.36 -2.19 1.36
N VAL A 149 -14.12 -1.36 2.08
CA VAL A 149 -15.52 -1.66 2.40
C VAL A 149 -16.39 -1.69 1.15
N VAL A 150 -16.25 -0.69 0.27
CA VAL A 150 -17.07 -0.60 -0.95
C VAL A 150 -16.80 -1.77 -1.89
N ILE A 151 -15.53 -2.09 -2.13
CA ILE A 151 -15.16 -3.17 -3.05
C ILE A 151 -15.54 -4.52 -2.45
N GLY A 152 -15.22 -4.75 -1.17
CA GLY A 152 -15.53 -6.02 -0.54
C GLY A 152 -17.02 -6.24 -0.25
N ALA A 153 -17.85 -5.19 -0.23
CA ALA A 153 -19.31 -5.33 -0.18
C ALA A 153 -19.93 -5.61 -1.56
N ALA A 154 -19.18 -5.39 -2.64
CA ALA A 154 -19.60 -5.64 -4.02
C ALA A 154 -19.10 -6.99 -4.56
N SER A 155 -18.29 -7.70 -3.77
CA SER A 155 -17.77 -9.05 -4.05
C SER A 155 -18.62 -10.08 -3.32
#